data_AF-A0A920HQF4-F1
#
_entry.id   AF-A0A920HQF4-F1
#
_cell.length_a   1.000
_cell.length_b   1.000
_cell.length_c   1.000
_cell.angle_alpha   90.00
_cell.angle_beta   90.00
_cell.angle_gamma   90.00
#
_symmetry.space_group_name_H-M   'P 1'
#
loop_
_entity.id
_entity.type
_entity.pdbx_description
1 polymer ?
#
loop_
_entity_poly.entity_id
_entity_poly.type
_entity_poly.pdbx_seq_one_letter_code
_entity_poly.pdbx_strand_id
1 'polypeptide(L)'
;MALAKNIGKTAALVGVCPGFVGNRILAQRQREANKLILEGALPWEIDDALFDFGFPMGPFAMSDLAGLDIGWDKETSRGETIRDILCENERFGQKSGKGFYIYDENKINLPDNDVENIIQEFADSKQIKRREIQKKKSFKDVFILW
;
A
#
# COMPACT_ATOMS: atom_id res chain seq x y z
N MET A 1 14.47 29.72 -2.22
CA MET A 1 13.00 29.58 -2.37
C MET A 1 12.42 30.37 -3.55
N ALA A 2 13.09 31.42 -4.06
CA ALA A 2 12.57 32.26 -5.16
C ALA A 2 12.17 31.49 -6.43
N LEU A 3 13.00 30.53 -6.87
CA LEU A 3 12.71 29.70 -8.05
C LEU A 3 11.40 28.91 -7.90
N ALA A 4 11.16 28.29 -6.74
CA ALA A 4 9.95 27.51 -6.50
C ALA A 4 8.68 28.38 -6.62
N LYS A 5 8.72 29.59 -6.08
CA LYS A 5 7.62 30.57 -6.21
C LYS A 5 7.38 30.94 -7.67
N ASN A 6 8.44 31.15 -8.46
CA ASN A 6 8.33 31.51 -9.87
C ASN A 6 7.68 30.40 -10.72
N ILE A 7 7.89 29.13 -10.38
CA ILE A 7 7.27 27.98 -11.07
C ILE A 7 5.94 27.53 -10.43
N GLY A 8 5.37 28.32 -9.50
CA GLY A 8 4.10 28.01 -8.84
C GLY A 8 4.13 26.79 -7.91
N LYS A 9 5.29 26.45 -7.33
CA LYS A 9 5.44 25.37 -6.35
C LYS A 9 5.65 25.94 -4.93
N THR A 10 5.01 25.33 -3.94
CA THR A 10 5.29 25.59 -2.53
C THR A 10 6.45 24.71 -2.09
N ALA A 11 7.63 25.31 -1.89
CA ALA A 11 8.79 24.57 -1.42
C ALA A 11 8.93 24.63 0.11
N ALA A 12 9.30 23.51 0.72
CA ALA A 12 9.61 23.39 2.14
C ALA A 12 11.08 23.00 2.30
N LEU A 13 11.81 23.70 3.16
CA LEU A 13 13.19 23.35 3.50
C LEU A 13 13.17 22.17 4.48
N VAL A 14 13.88 21.10 4.16
CA VAL A 14 13.91 19.86 4.94
C VAL A 14 15.34 19.36 5.13
N GLY A 15 15.59 18.66 6.23
CA GLY A 15 16.88 18.00 6.46
C GLY A 15 17.11 16.83 5.50
N VAL A 16 18.38 16.52 5.26
CA VAL A 16 18.78 15.39 4.41
C VAL A 16 18.65 14.08 5.19
N CYS A 17 17.71 13.24 4.76
CA CYS A 17 17.57 11.87 5.26
C CYS A 17 16.88 10.99 4.20
N PRO A 18 16.97 9.65 4.29
CA PRO A 18 16.30 8.75 3.36
C PRO A 18 14.80 9.03 3.28
N GLY A 19 14.31 9.35 2.09
CA GLY A 19 12.89 9.68 1.84
C GLY A 19 12.45 11.09 2.28
N PHE A 20 13.39 11.95 2.72
CA PHE A 20 13.11 13.29 3.22
C PHE A 20 11.95 13.28 4.25
N VAL A 21 10.92 14.11 4.04
CA VAL A 21 9.73 14.13 4.91
C VAL A 21 8.60 13.29 4.31
N GLY A 22 8.19 13.57 3.06
CA GLY A 22 7.02 12.96 2.45
C GLY A 22 7.13 11.44 2.32
N ASN A 23 8.14 10.94 1.59
CA ASN A 23 8.31 9.50 1.37
C ASN A 23 8.59 8.75 2.66
N ARG A 24 9.26 9.39 3.63
CA ARG A 24 9.50 8.82 4.95
C ARG A 24 8.21 8.58 5.74
N ILE A 25 7.28 9.55 5.74
CA ILE A 25 5.97 9.41 6.37
C ILE A 25 5.14 8.35 5.63
N LEU A 26 5.12 8.40 4.30
CA LEU A 26 4.40 7.41 3.48
C LEU A 26 4.88 5.98 3.75
N ALA A 27 6.20 5.78 3.90
CA ALA A 27 6.78 4.46 4.20
C ALA A 27 6.37 3.93 5.58
N GLN A 28 6.11 4.80 6.58
CA GLN A 28 5.57 4.34 7.87
C GLN A 28 4.11 3.94 7.73
N ARG A 29 3.29 4.77 7.07
CA ARG A 29 1.89 4.46 6.82
C ARG A 29 1.71 3.14 6.06
N GLN A 30 2.52 2.91 5.02
CA GLN A 30 2.47 1.67 4.25
C GLN A 30 2.87 0.45 5.09
N ARG A 31 3.84 0.60 6.01
CA ARG A 31 4.23 -0.48 6.92
C ARG A 31 3.10 -0.87 7.87
N GLU A 32 2.40 0.10 8.45
CA GLU A 32 1.26 -0.21 9.32
C GLU A 32 0.08 -0.80 8.53
N ALA A 33 -0.20 -0.29 7.33
CA ALA A 33 -1.21 -0.90 6.45
C ALA A 33 -0.86 -2.38 6.11
N ASN A 34 0.40 -2.65 5.77
CA ASN A 34 0.87 -4.02 5.48
C ASN A 34 0.79 -4.94 6.70
N LYS A 35 1.00 -4.43 7.93
CA LYS A 35 0.79 -5.23 9.14
C LYS A 35 -0.67 -5.56 9.36
N LEU A 36 -1.56 -4.59 9.17
CA LEU A 36 -3.00 -4.79 9.39
C LEU A 36 -3.59 -5.85 8.46
N ILE A 37 -3.14 -5.91 7.20
CA ILE A 37 -3.60 -6.98 6.30
C ILE A 37 -3.14 -8.37 6.75
N LEU A 38 -1.91 -8.48 7.28
CA LEU A 38 -1.41 -9.73 7.87
C LEU A 38 -2.17 -10.13 9.13
N GLU A 39 -2.63 -9.14 9.91
CA GLU A 39 -3.45 -9.37 11.10
C GLU A 39 -4.90 -9.70 10.76
N GLY A 40 -5.34 -9.57 9.51
CA GLY A 40 -6.66 -10.03 9.06
C GLY A 40 -7.56 -8.98 8.42
N ALA A 41 -7.12 -7.73 8.28
CA ALA A 41 -7.85 -6.75 7.48
C ALA A 41 -7.68 -7.01 5.98
N LEU A 42 -8.62 -6.55 5.16
CA LEU A 42 -8.50 -6.63 3.71
C LEU A 42 -7.99 -5.29 3.11
N PRO A 43 -7.25 -5.30 1.99
CA PRO A 43 -6.71 -4.08 1.38
C PRO A 43 -7.77 -3.00 1.13
N TRP A 44 -8.94 -3.39 0.62
CA TRP A 44 -10.07 -2.49 0.36
C TRP A 44 -10.69 -1.91 1.62
N GLU A 45 -10.72 -2.65 2.74
CA GLU A 45 -11.23 -2.11 4.00
C GLU A 45 -10.34 -1.02 4.57
N ILE A 46 -9.02 -1.14 4.39
CA ILE A 46 -8.04 -0.14 4.80
C ILE A 46 -8.14 1.08 3.89
N ASP A 47 -8.21 0.87 2.58
CA ASP A 47 -8.34 1.95 1.61
C ASP A 47 -9.65 2.74 1.80
N ASP A 48 -10.79 2.06 1.99
CA ASP A 48 -12.08 2.68 2.28
C ASP A 48 -12.01 3.51 3.57
N ALA A 49 -11.41 2.98 4.64
CA ALA A 49 -11.29 3.71 5.90
C ALA A 49 -10.46 4.99 5.76
N LEU A 50 -9.46 5.00 4.87
CA LEU A 50 -8.63 6.17 4.59
C LEU A 50 -9.33 7.16 3.66
N PHE A 51 -10.11 6.66 2.70
CA PHE A 51 -10.95 7.47 1.84
C PHE A 51 -12.03 8.19 2.66
N ASP A 52 -12.75 7.47 3.54
CA ASP A 52 -13.75 8.03 4.45
C ASP A 52 -13.17 9.09 5.39
N PHE A 53 -11.89 8.95 5.77
CA PHE A 53 -11.21 9.97 6.58
C PHE A 53 -10.90 11.25 5.81
N GLY A 54 -10.85 11.20 4.48
CA GLY A 54 -10.61 12.36 3.61
C GLY A 54 -9.31 12.29 2.80
N PHE A 55 -8.63 11.13 2.75
CA PHE A 55 -7.58 10.95 1.75
C PHE A 55 -8.21 10.75 0.36
N PRO A 56 -7.60 11.28 -0.71
CA PRO A 56 -8.10 11.07 -2.07
C PRO A 56 -7.96 9.62 -2.53
N MET A 57 -7.10 8.84 -1.89
CA MET A 57 -6.79 7.45 -2.26
C MET A 57 -6.14 6.71 -1.10
N GLY A 58 -6.49 5.44 -0.94
CA GLY A 58 -5.88 4.53 0.04
C GLY A 58 -4.47 4.06 -0.35
N PRO A 59 -3.71 3.51 0.61
CA PRO A 59 -2.33 3.05 0.42
C PRO A 59 -2.18 1.92 -0.60
N PHE A 60 -3.13 0.98 -0.70
CA PHE A 60 -3.01 -0.13 -1.64
C PHE A 60 -3.35 0.29 -3.06
N ALA A 61 -4.43 1.05 -3.24
CA ALA A 61 -4.77 1.65 -4.53
C ALA A 61 -3.66 2.59 -5.03
N MET A 62 -3.02 3.34 -4.13
CA MET A 62 -1.86 4.18 -4.47
C MET A 62 -0.65 3.33 -4.88
N SER A 63 -0.41 2.20 -4.21
CA SER A 63 0.69 1.28 -4.54
C SER A 63 0.50 0.63 -5.90
N ASP A 64 -0.73 0.21 -6.23
CA ASP A 64 -1.07 -0.34 -7.54
C ASP A 64 -0.99 0.71 -8.66
N LEU A 65 -1.34 1.96 -8.36
CA LEU A 65 -1.19 3.08 -9.32
C LEU A 65 0.27 3.38 -9.60
N ALA A 66 1.13 3.37 -8.57
CA ALA A 66 2.56 3.56 -8.75
C ALA A 66 3.19 2.40 -9.53
N GLY A 67 2.80 1.16 -9.20
CA GLY A 67 3.35 -0.07 -9.74
C GLY A 67 4.12 -0.83 -8.68
N LEU A 68 3.70 -2.07 -8.40
CA LEU A 68 4.28 -2.90 -7.34
C LEU A 68 5.70 -3.38 -7.67
N ASP A 69 6.04 -3.40 -8.96
CA ASP A 69 7.33 -3.82 -9.49
C ASP A 69 8.40 -2.71 -9.46
N ILE A 70 8.05 -1.48 -9.04
CA ILE A 70 9.05 -0.41 -8.89
C ILE A 70 10.06 -0.80 -7.80
N GLY A 71 11.30 -1.05 -8.22
CA GLY A 71 12.37 -1.48 -7.33
C GLY A 71 12.30 -2.95 -6.92
N TRP A 72 11.43 -3.74 -7.55
CA TRP A 72 11.42 -5.19 -7.45
C TRP A 72 12.25 -5.81 -8.58
N ASP A 73 12.89 -6.94 -8.31
CA ASP A 73 13.69 -7.68 -9.27
C ASP A 73 13.38 -9.18 -9.12
N LYS A 74 12.99 -9.80 -10.23
CA LYS A 74 12.57 -11.20 -10.30
C LYS A 74 13.69 -12.17 -9.90
N GLU A 75 14.95 -11.85 -10.18
CA GLU A 75 16.08 -12.74 -9.89
C GLU A 75 16.48 -12.74 -8.40
N THR A 76 16.20 -11.63 -7.72
CA THR A 76 16.55 -11.44 -6.29
C THR A 76 15.37 -11.60 -5.35
N SER A 77 14.15 -11.76 -5.90
CA SER A 77 12.93 -11.97 -5.14
C SER A 77 12.98 -13.26 -4.30
N ARG A 78 12.52 -13.16 -3.07
CA ARG A 78 12.50 -14.27 -2.09
C ARG A 78 11.11 -14.50 -1.50
N GLY A 79 10.08 -13.86 -2.04
CA GLY A 79 8.73 -13.87 -1.46
C GLY A 79 8.69 -13.42 0.01
N GLU A 80 9.57 -12.50 0.42
CA GLU A 80 9.68 -12.07 1.83
C GLU A 80 8.56 -11.11 2.25
N THR A 81 7.89 -10.49 1.28
CA THR A 81 6.76 -9.59 1.49
C THR A 81 5.59 -9.93 0.57
N ILE A 82 4.38 -9.50 0.94
CA ILE A 82 3.18 -9.64 0.09
C ILE A 82 3.41 -9.01 -1.28
N ARG A 83 4.07 -7.85 -1.33
CA ARG A 83 4.39 -7.18 -2.61
C ARG A 83 5.23 -8.08 -3.50
N ASP A 84 6.23 -8.76 -2.95
CA ASP A 84 7.10 -9.65 -3.73
C ASP A 84 6.31 -10.84 -4.28
N ILE A 85 5.42 -11.43 -3.46
CA ILE A 85 4.53 -12.53 -3.91
C ILE A 85 3.57 -12.06 -5.00
N LEU A 86 2.99 -10.86 -4.87
CA LEU A 86 2.14 -10.28 -5.91
C LEU A 86 2.93 -10.11 -7.22
N CYS A 87 4.15 -9.57 -7.16
CA CYS A 87 5.01 -9.42 -8.34
C CYS A 87 5.42 -10.78 -8.95
N GLU A 88 5.72 -11.78 -8.13
CA GLU A 88 6.01 -13.16 -8.58
C GLU A 88 4.82 -13.79 -9.32
N ASN A 89 3.59 -13.40 -8.98
CA ASN A 89 2.35 -13.79 -9.65
C ASN A 89 1.94 -12.83 -10.80
N GLU A 90 2.88 -12.03 -11.29
CA GLU A 90 2.71 -11.05 -12.38
C GLU A 90 1.64 -9.97 -12.08
N ARG A 91 1.43 -9.65 -10.81
CA ARG A 91 0.49 -8.62 -10.36
C ARG A 91 1.25 -7.33 -10.07
N PHE A 92 1.40 -6.49 -11.08
CA PHE A 92 2.20 -5.26 -11.01
C PHE A 92 1.38 -3.99 -10.73
N GLY A 93 0.08 -4.11 -10.51
CA GLY A 93 -0.83 -2.99 -10.26
C GLY A 93 -1.69 -2.63 -11.46
N GLN A 94 -2.09 -1.35 -11.54
CA GLN A 94 -3.04 -0.86 -12.54
C GLN A 94 -2.52 -1.04 -13.98
N LYS A 95 -1.20 -0.96 -14.19
CA LYS A 95 -0.59 -1.09 -15.51
C LYS A 95 -0.68 -2.50 -16.11
N SER A 96 -0.76 -3.53 -15.27
CA SER A 96 -0.93 -4.93 -15.68
C SER A 96 -2.39 -5.40 -15.56
N GLY A 97 -3.32 -4.53 -15.18
CA GLY A 97 -4.71 -4.87 -14.91
C GLY A 97 -4.96 -5.62 -13.61
N LYS A 98 -3.90 -5.95 -12.85
CA LYS A 98 -3.98 -6.71 -11.60
C LYS A 98 -2.82 -6.36 -10.67
N GLY A 99 -3.14 -6.13 -9.39
CA GLY A 99 -2.24 -5.80 -8.28
C GLY A 99 -2.85 -6.29 -6.96
N PHE A 100 -2.97 -5.41 -5.96
CA PHE A 100 -3.87 -5.63 -4.82
C PHE A 100 -5.35 -5.66 -5.24
N TYR A 101 -5.68 -5.00 -6.35
CA TYR A 101 -7.00 -5.03 -6.98
C TYR A 101 -6.96 -5.69 -8.35
N ILE A 102 -8.13 -6.05 -8.87
CA ILE A 102 -8.33 -6.24 -10.31
C ILE A 102 -8.86 -4.93 -10.90
N TYR A 103 -8.36 -4.58 -12.08
CA TYR A 103 -8.75 -3.39 -12.81
C TYR A 103 -9.48 -3.77 -14.11
N ASP A 104 -10.65 -3.18 -14.31
CA ASP A 104 -11.38 -3.29 -15.58
C ASP A 104 -10.82 -2.34 -16.65
N GLU A 105 -11.44 -2.33 -17.85
CA GLU A 105 -11.07 -1.43 -18.94
C GLU A 105 -11.19 0.06 -18.57
N ASN A 106 -12.06 0.39 -17.60
CA ASN A 106 -12.26 1.73 -17.06
C ASN A 106 -11.30 2.05 -15.91
N LYS A 107 -10.40 1.13 -15.55
CA LYS A 107 -9.46 1.22 -14.45
C LYS A 107 -10.12 1.38 -13.07
N ILE A 108 -11.33 0.86 -12.91
CA ILE A 108 -12.02 0.77 -11.63
C ILE A 108 -11.37 -0.36 -10.83
N ASN A 109 -11.00 -0.06 -9.58
CA ASN A 109 -10.42 -1.00 -8.64
C ASN A 109 -11.51 -1.88 -8.02
N LEU A 110 -11.45 -3.19 -8.29
CA LEU A 110 -12.36 -4.20 -7.75
C LEU A 110 -11.61 -5.14 -6.79
N PRO A 111 -12.23 -5.51 -5.65
CA PRO A 111 -11.69 -6.54 -4.76
C PRO A 111 -11.40 -7.85 -5.51
N ASP A 112 -10.35 -8.55 -5.09
CA ASP A 112 -9.92 -9.80 -5.69
C ASP A 112 -9.72 -10.89 -4.62
N ASN A 113 -10.43 -12.00 -4.79
CA ASN A 113 -10.34 -13.16 -3.91
C ASN A 113 -8.94 -13.81 -3.97
N ASP A 114 -8.24 -13.72 -5.09
CA ASP A 114 -6.87 -14.26 -5.21
C ASP A 114 -5.91 -13.51 -4.28
N VAL A 115 -6.08 -12.18 -4.16
CA VAL A 115 -5.26 -11.36 -3.26
C VAL A 115 -5.58 -11.68 -1.81
N GLU A 116 -6.86 -11.88 -1.48
CA GLU A 116 -7.23 -12.35 -0.16
C GLU A 116 -6.51 -13.66 0.17
N ASN A 117 -6.61 -14.67 -0.70
CA ASN A 117 -5.95 -15.97 -0.53
C ASN A 117 -4.43 -15.84 -0.35
N ILE A 118 -3.76 -15.05 -1.19
CA ILE A 118 -2.31 -14.78 -1.09
C ILE A 118 -1.96 -14.20 0.28
N ILE A 119 -2.76 -13.26 0.79
CA ILE A 119 -2.53 -12.66 2.12
C ILE A 119 -2.72 -13.71 3.21
N GLN A 120 -3.74 -14.57 3.10
CA GLN A 120 -4.01 -15.63 4.07
C GLN A 120 -2.85 -16.62 4.14
N GLU A 121 -2.45 -17.18 2.99
CA GLU A 121 -1.37 -18.15 2.88
C GLU A 121 -0.04 -17.57 3.38
N PHE A 122 0.24 -16.32 3.03
CA PHE A 122 1.45 -15.66 3.50
C PHE A 122 1.43 -15.42 5.02
N ALA A 123 0.31 -14.96 5.59
CA ALA A 123 0.17 -14.81 7.04
C ALA A 123 0.35 -16.14 7.79
N ASP A 124 -0.21 -17.23 7.26
CA ASP A 124 -0.08 -18.58 7.81
C ASP A 124 1.37 -19.07 7.73
N SER A 125 2.07 -18.83 6.61
CA SER A 125 3.49 -19.16 6.44
C SER A 125 4.39 -18.46 7.46
N LYS A 126 3.99 -17.26 7.89
CA LYS A 126 4.68 -16.45 8.91
C LYS A 126 4.16 -16.70 10.32
N GLN A 127 3.20 -17.62 10.49
CA GLN A 127 2.56 -17.94 11.76
C GLN A 127 1.95 -16.71 12.47
N ILE A 128 1.45 -15.75 11.69
CA ILE A 128 0.84 -14.53 12.22
C ILE A 128 -0.60 -14.84 12.63
N LYS A 129 -0.92 -14.58 13.89
CA LYS A 129 -2.28 -14.81 14.41
C LYS A 129 -3.24 -13.77 13.85
N ARG A 130 -4.12 -14.19 12.95
CA ARG A 130 -5.18 -13.35 12.41
C ARG A 130 -6.27 -13.09 13.45
N ARG A 131 -6.84 -11.88 13.42
CA ARG A 131 -7.90 -11.38 14.30
C ARG A 131 -8.95 -10.65 13.48
N GLU A 132 -10.17 -10.58 13.99
CA GLU A 132 -11.20 -9.73 13.41
C GLU A 132 -10.84 -8.26 13.67
N ILE A 133 -10.73 -7.48 12.59
CA ILE A 133 -10.39 -6.04 12.66
C ILE A 133 -11.62 -5.23 12.25
N GLN A 134 -12.23 -4.56 13.21
CA GLN A 134 -13.33 -3.63 12.91
C GLN A 134 -12.81 -2.40 12.16
N LYS A 135 -13.54 -1.94 11.13
CA LYS A 135 -13.20 -0.77 10.28
C LYS A 135 -12.71 0.46 11.07
N LYS A 136 -13.38 0.79 12.19
CA LYS A 136 -13.04 1.96 13.02
C LYS A 136 -11.70 1.84 13.76
N LYS A 137 -11.24 0.62 14.01
CA LYS A 137 -9.95 0.32 14.65
C LYS A 137 -8.81 0.34 13.63
N SER A 138 -9.05 -0.19 12.42
CA SER A 138 -8.10 -0.14 11.29
C SER A 138 -7.59 1.28 11.03
N PHE A 139 -8.50 2.27 10.98
CA PHE A 139 -8.10 3.67 10.78
C PHE A 139 -7.14 4.19 11.86
N LYS A 140 -7.45 3.95 13.14
CA LYS A 140 -6.61 4.42 14.25
C LYS A 140 -5.26 3.74 14.27
N ASP A 141 -5.20 2.46 13.93
CA ASP A 141 -3.95 1.70 13.91
C ASP A 141 -3.04 2.17 12.75
N VAL A 142 -3.60 2.61 11.61
CA VAL A 142 -2.82 3.22 10.50
C VAL A 142 -2.30 4.63 10.83
N PHE A 143 -3.05 5.45 11.59
CA PHE A 143 -2.79 6.88 11.75
C PHE A 143 -2.33 7.34 13.15
N ILE A 144 -2.62 6.61 14.22
CA ILE A 144 -2.54 7.09 15.63
C ILE A 144 -1.43 6.40 16.44
N LEU A 145 -0.52 5.64 15.83
CA LEU A 145 0.64 5.06 16.53
C LEU A 145 1.91 5.94 16.50
N TRP A 146 1.77 7.26 16.33
CA TRP A 146 2.85 8.25 16.52
C TRP A 146 2.33 9.51 17.22
#